data_AF-A0A2M7E9R6-F1
#
_entry.id   AF-A0A2M7E9R6-F1
#
_cell.length_a   1.000
_cell.length_b   1.000
_cell.length_c   1.000
_cell.angle_alpha   90.00
_cell.angle_beta   90.00
_cell.angle_gamma   90.00
#
_symmetry.space_group_name_H-M   'P 1'
#
loop_
_entity.id
_entity.type
_entity.pdbx_description
1 polymer ?
#
loop_
_entity_poly.entity_id
_entity_poly.type
_entity_poly.pdbx_seq_one_letter_code
_entity_poly.pdbx_strand_id
1 'polypeptide(L)' 'MYIKIIPRAQKDLDKLEEKLFNDIKDKIGSLKNNPRPPGCEKLTDEEGYRIRV' A
#
# COMPACT_ATOMS: atom_id res chain seq x y z
N MET A 1 10.03 -2.14 11.06
CA MET A 1 9.64 -1.26 9.94
C MET A 1 8.35 -0.62 10.36
N TYR A 2 8.32 0.71 10.46
CA TYR A 2 7.12 1.44 10.85
C TYR A 2 6.51 2.07 9.60
N ILE A 3 5.23 1.81 9.37
CA ILE A 3 4.49 2.35 8.23
C ILE A 3 3.56 3.41 8.79
N LYS A 4 3.63 4.62 8.24
CA LYS A 4 2.70 5.70 8.60
C LYS A 4 1.45 5.55 7.73
N ILE A 5 0.31 5.38 8.37
CA ILE A 5 -0.99 5.32 7.71
C ILE A 5 -1.74 6.61 8.04
N ILE A 6 -2.25 7.30 7.01
CA ILE A 6 -3.08 8.48 7.23
C ILE A 6 -4.46 8.08 7.77
N PRO A 7 -5.13 8.92 8.58
CA PRO A 7 -6.39 8.54 9.22
C PRO A 7 -7.49 8.10 8.25
N ARG A 8 -7.52 8.67 7.04
CA ARG A 8 -8.48 8.28 6.00
C ARG A 8 -8.23 6.85 5.49
N ALA A 9 -6.97 6.52 5.22
CA ALA A 9 -6.59 5.18 4.79
C ALA A 9 -6.84 4.13 5.88
N GLN A 10 -6.66 4.47 7.16
CA GLN A 10 -7.02 3.54 8.24
C GLN A 10 -8.52 3.21 8.24
N LYS A 11 -9.39 4.21 8.09
CA LYS A 11 -10.85 3.99 7.99
C LYS A 11 -11.25 3.14 6.80
N ASP A 12 -10.49 3.20 5.71
CA ASP A 12 -10.72 2.38 4.53
C ASP A 12 -10.24 0.95 4.78
N LEU A 13 -9.06 0.77 5.40
CA LEU A 13 -8.54 -0.54 5.80
C LEU A 13 -9.47 -1.27 6.77
N ASP A 14 -10.06 -0.56 7.74
CA ASP A 14 -10.98 -1.13 8.74
C ASP A 14 -12.26 -1.73 8.11
N LYS A 15 -12.59 -1.34 6.87
CA LYS A 15 -13.76 -1.83 6.12
C LYS A 15 -13.43 -2.96 5.15
N LEU A 16 -12.16 -3.27 4.94
CA LEU A 16 -11.76 -4.31 4.00
C LEU A 16 -12.03 -5.69 4.57
N GLU A 17 -12.34 -6.64 3.70
CA GLU A 17 -12.37 -8.06 4.06
C GLU A 17 -10.96 -8.52 4.48
N GLU A 18 -10.91 -9.45 5.44
CA GLU A 18 -9.65 -9.93 6.04
C GLU A 18 -8.63 -10.40 4.99
N LYS A 19 -9.11 -11.10 3.95
CA LYS A 19 -8.26 -11.57 2.86
C LYS A 19 -7.56 -10.42 2.13
N LEU A 20 -8.32 -9.41 1.72
CA LEU A 20 -7.79 -8.25 1.01
C LEU A 20 -6.85 -7.43 1.89
N PHE A 21 -7.16 -7.29 3.18
CA PHE A 21 -6.28 -6.66 4.16
C PHE A 21 -4.92 -7.37 4.25
N ASN A 22 -4.93 -8.70 4.33
CA ASN A 22 -3.71 -9.51 4.37
C ASN A 22 -2.89 -9.38 3.07
N ASP A 23 -3.55 -9.40 1.91
CA ASP A 23 -2.88 -9.20 0.61
C ASP A 23 -2.17 -7.83 0.54
N ILE A 24 -2.83 -6.76 1.02
CA ILE A 24 -2.24 -5.42 1.08
C ILE A 24 -1.06 -5.39 2.05
N LYS A 25 -1.20 -5.98 3.24
CA LYS A 25 -0.15 -6.04 4.25
C LYS A 25 1.10 -6.75 3.74
N ASP A 26 0.92 -7.89 3.07
CA ASP A 26 2.02 -8.66 2.49
C ASP A 26 2.69 -7.88 1.36
N LYS A 27 1.90 -7.20 0.51
CA LYS A 27 2.45 -6.35 -0.54
C LYS A 27 3.28 -5.20 0.04
N ILE A 28 2.79 -4.50 1.06
CA ILE A 28 3.55 -3.43 1.72
C ILE A 28 4.84 -3.98 2.35
N GLY A 29 4.77 -5.16 2.97
CA GLY A 29 5.95 -5.85 3.52
C GLY A 29 7.01 -6.15 2.46
N SER A 30 6.59 -6.56 1.26
CA SER A 30 7.50 -6.86 0.14
C SER A 30 8.28 -5.64 -0.35
N LEU A 31 7.75 -4.42 -0.17
CA LEU A 31 8.40 -3.17 -0.60
C LEU A 31 9.70 -2.90 0.16
N LYS A 32 9.91 -3.51 1.32
CA LYS A 32 11.19 -3.43 2.03
C LYS A 32 12.36 -3.94 1.19
N ASN A 33 12.13 -5.03 0.45
CA ASN A 33 13.15 -5.70 -0.36
C ASN A 33 13.09 -5.27 -1.83
N ASN A 34 11.90 -4.95 -2.33
CA ASN A 34 11.69 -4.45 -3.69
C ASN A 34 10.85 -3.15 -3.67
N PRO A 35 11.50 -1.98 -3.46
CA PRO A 35 10.79 -0.71 -3.30
C PRO A 35 9.99 -0.25 -4.53
N ARG A 36 10.33 -0.76 -5.72
CA ARG A 36 9.69 -0.39 -7.00
C ARG A 36 9.31 -1.65 -7.77
N PRO A 37 8.26 -2.36 -7.33
CA PRO A 37 7.82 -3.57 -8.00
C PRO A 37 7.31 -3.28 -9.42
N PRO A 38 7.37 -4.25 -10.34
CA PRO A 38 6.80 -4.10 -11.68
C PRO A 38 5.34 -3.63 -11.63
N GLY A 39 5.00 -2.65 -12.45
CA GLY A 39 3.67 -2.04 -12.46
C GLY A 39 3.42 -0.96 -11.41
N CYS A 40 4.45 -0.55 -10.64
CA CYS A 40 4.35 0.68 -9.86
C CYS A 40 4.33 1.89 -10.80
N GLU A 41 3.35 2.76 -10.63
CA GLU A 41 3.22 3.99 -11.41
C GLU A 41 3.44 5.18 -10.49
N LYS A 42 4.27 6.14 -10.91
CA LYS A 42 4.44 7.41 -10.19
C LYS A 42 3.18 8.24 -10.38
N LEU A 43 2.67 8.85 -9.31
CA LEU A 43 1.57 9.80 -9.41
C LEU A 43 2.05 11.09 -10.10
N THR A 44 1.20 11.66 -10.95
CA THR A 44 1.50 12.87 -11.73
C THR A 44 1.37 14.14 -10.89
N ASP A 45 0.32 14.21 -10.08
CA ASP A 45 -0.09 15.43 -9.37
C ASP A 45 0.26 15.42 -7.88
N GLU A 46 0.76 14.29 -7.37
CA GLU A 46 1.09 14.11 -5.96
C GLU A 46 2.42 13.39 -5.79
N GLU A 47 3.11 13.64 -4.67
CA GLU A 47 4.27 12.85 -4.29
C GLU A 47 3.82 11.45 -3.84
N GLY A 48 4.07 10.45 -4.68
CA GLY A 48 3.76 9.07 -4.35
C GLY A 48 3.83 8.11 -5.53
N TYR A 49 3.56 6.84 -5.23
CA TYR A 49 3.45 5.77 -6.21
C TYR A 49 2.18 4.97 -5.95
N ARG A 50 1.53 4.53 -7.03
CA ARG A 50 0.43 3.58 -6.99
C ARG A 50 0.97 2.17 -7.22
N ILE A 51 0.56 1.24 -6.35
CA ILE A 51 0.81 -0.19 -6.50
C ILE A 51 -0.54 -0.89 -6.52
N ARG A 52 -0.71 -1.89 -7.39
CA ARG A 52 -1.91 -2.72 -7.45
C ARG A 52 -1.77 -3.94 -6.54
N VAL A 53 -2.84 -4.26 -5.83
CA VAL A 53 -3.02 -5.46 -4.99
C VAL A 53 -4.20 -6.22 -5.54
#